data_AF-A0A0B6RUX9-F1
#
_entry.id   AF-A0A0B6RUX9-F1
#
_cell.length_a   1.000
_cell.length_b   1.000
_cell.length_c   1.000
_cell.angle_alpha   90.00
_cell.angle_beta   90.00
_cell.angle_gamma   90.00
#
_symmetry.space_group_name_H-M   'P 1'
#
loop_
_entity.id
_entity.type
_entity.pdbx_description
1 polymer ?
#
loop_
_entity_poly.entity_id
_entity_poly.type
_entity_poly.pdbx_seq_one_letter_code
_entity_poly.pdbx_strand_id
1 'polypeptide(L)'
;MTNRPHDGRPDARHDYDGPAGDAANDAGGLDPTIAAVLRQLRDALTETPGRAWSLAKLSKRSQVPMSTLRRTLTQLDAAGLTATELGDDGIGHAVLTQEGVALCEALFGAND
;
A
#
# COMPACT_ATOMS: atom_id res chain seq x y z
N MET A 1 -12.49 -70.96 11.38
CA MET A 1 -12.38 -69.79 12.28
C MET A 1 -10.92 -69.42 12.47
N THR A 2 -10.45 -68.32 11.88
CA THR A 2 -9.30 -67.54 12.38
C THR A 2 -9.29 -66.22 11.61
N ASN A 3 -9.98 -65.22 12.17
CA ASN A 3 -9.99 -63.87 11.63
C ASN A 3 -8.94 -63.07 12.42
N ARG A 4 -7.94 -62.57 11.69
CA ARG A 4 -6.82 -61.78 12.18
C ARG A 4 -7.31 -60.34 12.40
N PRO A 5 -7.11 -59.70 13.57
CA PRO A 5 -7.41 -58.28 13.70
C PRO A 5 -6.29 -57.48 13.02
N HIS A 6 -6.64 -56.74 11.97
CA HIS A 6 -5.82 -55.62 11.50
C HIS A 6 -6.03 -54.49 12.51
N ASP A 7 -5.09 -54.33 13.44
CA ASP A 7 -4.99 -53.17 14.33
C ASP A 7 -4.75 -51.93 13.46
N GLY A 8 -5.85 -51.22 13.17
CA GLY A 8 -5.83 -49.97 12.43
C GLY A 8 -5.42 -48.85 13.36
N ARG A 9 -4.14 -48.48 13.36
CA ARG A 9 -3.70 -47.17 13.82
C ARG A 9 -3.55 -46.22 12.64
N PRO A 10 -4.36 -45.16 12.55
CA PRO A 10 -3.97 -43.93 11.90
C PRO A 10 -3.58 -42.91 12.97
N ASP A 11 -2.32 -42.92 13.42
CA ASP A 11 -1.71 -41.78 14.10
C ASP A 11 -1.31 -40.74 13.03
N ALA A 12 -2.33 -40.07 12.50
CA ALA A 12 -2.15 -38.94 11.60
C ALA A 12 -3.10 -37.83 12.03
N ARG A 13 -2.83 -37.25 13.20
CA ARG A 13 -3.23 -35.88 13.48
C ARG A 13 -1.95 -35.08 13.60
N HIS A 14 -1.56 -34.54 12.45
CA HIS A 14 -0.55 -33.52 12.34
C HIS A 14 -1.05 -32.34 13.17
N ASP A 15 -0.57 -32.24 14.41
CA ASP A 15 -0.65 -31.03 15.22
C ASP A 15 0.24 -29.98 14.56
N TYR A 16 -0.23 -29.43 13.44
CA TYR A 16 0.29 -28.19 12.88
C TYR A 16 -0.67 -27.08 13.31
N ASP A 17 -0.61 -26.74 14.60
CA ASP A 17 -1.07 -25.44 15.11
C ASP A 17 0.01 -24.41 14.76
N GLY A 18 0.13 -24.12 13.47
CA GLY A 18 0.93 -23.04 12.91
C GLY A 18 -0.01 -21.92 12.50
N PRO A 19 0.35 -20.65 12.74
CA PRO A 19 -0.61 -19.59 12.96
C PRO A 19 -1.49 -19.42 11.73
N ALA A 20 -2.80 -19.52 11.94
CA ALA A 20 -3.78 -18.97 11.02
C ALA A 20 -3.38 -17.51 10.78
N GLY A 21 -2.91 -17.24 9.57
CA GLY A 21 -2.72 -15.90 9.06
C GLY A 21 -4.00 -15.10 9.13
N ASP A 22 -3.83 -13.78 9.00
CA ASP A 22 -4.88 -12.78 8.82
C ASP A 22 -5.63 -12.29 10.07
N ALA A 23 -4.90 -11.92 11.14
CA ALA A 23 -5.50 -11.18 12.27
C ALA A 23 -4.62 -10.05 12.84
N ALA A 24 -3.99 -9.23 11.99
CA ALA A 24 -3.33 -8.00 12.45
C ALA A 24 -3.31 -6.84 11.43
N ASN A 25 -4.18 -6.84 10.42
CA ASN A 25 -4.39 -5.65 9.57
C ASN A 25 -5.69 -4.91 9.89
N ASP A 26 -6.19 -5.07 11.12
CA ASP A 26 -7.23 -4.21 11.66
C ASP A 26 -6.72 -3.53 12.94
N ALA A 27 -6.21 -2.32 12.80
CA ALA A 27 -5.99 -1.38 13.89
C ALA A 27 -5.90 0.06 13.36
N GLY A 28 -6.83 0.47 12.49
CA GLY A 28 -7.07 1.89 12.14
C GLY A 28 -5.88 2.72 11.63
N GLY A 29 -4.77 2.09 11.28
CA GLY A 29 -3.53 2.74 10.86
C GLY A 29 -3.46 2.83 9.34
N LEU A 30 -3.09 4.00 8.83
CA LEU A 30 -2.88 4.21 7.39
C LEU A 30 -1.75 3.30 6.89
N ASP A 31 -1.99 2.54 5.80
CA ASP A 31 -1.02 1.60 5.22
C ASP A 31 0.34 2.31 5.01
N PRO A 32 1.46 1.74 5.49
CA PRO A 32 2.77 2.39 5.43
C PRO A 32 3.20 2.74 3.99
N THR A 33 2.74 1.97 3.00
CA THR A 33 2.94 2.25 1.58
C THR A 33 2.20 3.52 1.16
N ILE A 34 0.93 3.64 1.57
CA ILE A 34 0.11 4.83 1.29
C ILE A 34 0.72 6.05 1.99
N ALA A 35 1.17 5.89 3.25
CA ALA A 35 1.83 6.96 3.99
C ALA A 35 3.09 7.46 3.29
N ALA A 36 3.92 6.53 2.81
CA ALA A 36 5.14 6.86 2.07
C ALA A 36 4.84 7.60 0.77
N VAL A 37 3.83 7.17 0.01
CA VAL A 37 3.43 7.83 -1.25
C VAL A 37 2.88 9.24 -0.97
N LEU A 38 1.97 9.38 0.00
CA LEU A 38 1.38 10.67 0.37
C LEU A 38 2.45 11.68 0.84
N ARG A 39 3.40 11.22 1.66
CA ARG A 39 4.54 12.04 2.10
C ARG A 39 5.37 12.53 0.93
N GLN A 40 5.71 11.65 0.00
CA GLN A 40 6.52 12.04 -1.16
C GLN A 40 5.78 12.96 -2.13
N LEU A 41 4.45 12.85 -2.23
CA LEU A 41 3.66 13.79 -3.01
C LEU A 41 3.58 15.17 -2.34
N ARG A 42 3.50 15.22 -1.01
CA ARG A 42 3.60 16.48 -0.24
C ARG A 42 4.97 17.13 -0.48
N ASP A 43 6.04 16.37 -0.35
CA ASP A 43 7.41 16.84 -0.59
C ASP A 43 7.58 17.36 -2.02
N ALA A 44 6.97 16.69 -3.01
CA ALA A 44 6.96 17.18 -4.38
C ALA A 44 6.28 18.55 -4.53
N LEU A 45 5.17 18.76 -3.81
CA LEU A 45 4.42 20.02 -3.82
C LEU A 45 5.19 21.14 -3.11
N THR A 46 5.89 20.85 -2.01
CA THR A 46 6.68 21.83 -1.26
C THR A 46 8.02 22.17 -1.93
N GLU A 47 8.73 21.17 -2.49
CA GLU A 47 10.01 21.38 -3.19
C GLU A 47 9.82 22.12 -4.52
N THR A 48 8.73 21.88 -5.25
CA THR A 48 8.48 22.57 -6.52
C THR A 48 6.99 22.83 -6.71
N PRO A 49 6.45 23.92 -6.10
CA PRO A 49 5.07 24.31 -6.29
C PRO A 49 4.79 24.55 -7.78
N GLY A 50 4.00 23.66 -8.38
CA GLY A 50 3.64 23.70 -9.80
C GLY A 50 4.35 22.71 -10.72
N ARG A 51 5.28 21.87 -10.23
CA ARG A 51 5.87 20.79 -11.04
C ARG A 51 5.62 19.42 -10.43
N ALA A 52 4.58 18.76 -10.91
CA ALA A 52 4.28 17.38 -10.60
C ALA A 52 5.50 16.47 -10.86
N TRP A 53 5.86 15.61 -9.91
CA TRP A 53 6.92 14.62 -10.14
C TRP A 53 6.40 13.50 -11.02
N SER A 54 7.27 13.02 -11.92
CA SER A 54 6.95 11.84 -12.71
C SER A 54 6.81 10.61 -11.82
N LEU A 55 5.97 9.67 -12.21
CA LEU A 55 5.74 8.41 -11.46
C LEU A 55 7.04 7.65 -11.19
N ALA A 56 7.99 7.68 -12.14
CA ALA A 56 9.30 7.06 -11.99
C ALA A 56 10.14 7.73 -10.88
N LYS A 57 10.08 9.07 -10.75
CA LYS A 57 10.74 9.77 -9.66
C LYS A 57 10.06 9.47 -8.33
N LEU A 58 8.72 9.47 -8.31
CA LEU A 58 7.94 9.18 -7.11
C LEU A 58 8.23 7.77 -6.59
N SER A 59 8.22 6.75 -7.45
CA SER A 59 8.56 5.35 -7.11
C SER A 59 9.97 5.23 -6.52
N LYS A 60 10.96 5.92 -7.09
CA LYS A 60 12.33 5.92 -6.59
C LYS A 60 12.45 6.56 -5.21
N ARG A 61 11.73 7.65 -4.96
CA ARG A 61 11.78 8.39 -3.68
C ARG A 61 11.01 7.67 -2.58
N SER A 62 9.84 7.11 -2.89
CA SER A 62 9.05 6.32 -1.93
C SER A 62 9.59 4.92 -1.70
N GLN A 63 10.54 4.45 -2.52
CA GLN A 63 11.06 3.07 -2.52
C GLN A 63 9.97 2.01 -2.75
N VAL A 64 8.87 2.41 -3.40
CA VAL A 64 7.73 1.54 -3.71
C VAL A 64 7.84 1.04 -5.15
N PRO A 65 7.62 -0.27 -5.42
CA PRO A 65 7.59 -0.79 -6.79
C PRO A 65 6.57 -0.07 -7.66
N MET A 66 6.90 0.17 -8.94
CA MET A 66 6.05 0.92 -9.88
C MET A 66 4.62 0.36 -9.97
N SER A 67 4.45 -0.97 -9.91
CA SER A 67 3.14 -1.63 -9.91
C SER A 67 2.32 -1.32 -8.66
N THR A 68 2.96 -1.34 -7.49
CA THR A 68 2.34 -0.97 -6.20
C THR A 68 2.00 0.51 -6.18
N LEU A 69 2.93 1.37 -6.60
CA LEU A 69 2.70 2.82 -6.69
C LEU A 69 1.47 3.12 -7.54
N ARG A 70 1.35 2.51 -8.74
CA ARG A 70 0.20 2.71 -9.61
C ARG A 70 -1.11 2.30 -8.94
N ARG A 71 -1.15 1.14 -8.27
CA ARG A 71 -2.36 0.71 -7.54
C ARG A 71 -2.72 1.69 -6.43
N THR A 72 -1.75 2.11 -5.62
CA THR A 72 -1.96 3.10 -4.57
C THR A 72 -2.47 4.42 -5.12
N LEU A 73 -1.87 4.91 -6.21
CA LEU A 73 -2.34 6.14 -6.86
C LEU A 73 -3.75 6.00 -7.42
N THR A 74 -4.11 4.87 -8.04
CA THR A 74 -5.49 4.63 -8.47
C THR A 74 -6.47 4.63 -7.29
N GLN A 75 -6.09 4.09 -6.14
CA GLN A 75 -6.93 4.13 -4.93
C GLN A 75 -7.08 5.55 -4.38
N LEU A 76 -5.99 6.31 -4.32
CA LEU A 76 -5.99 7.71 -3.85
C LEU A 76 -6.75 8.63 -4.80
N ASP A 77 -6.65 8.38 -6.11
CA ASP A 77 -7.37 9.08 -7.17
C ASP A 77 -8.88 8.80 -7.10
N ALA A 78 -9.26 7.53 -6.90
CA ALA A 78 -10.66 7.16 -6.65
C ALA A 78 -11.23 7.79 -5.37
N ALA A 79 -10.38 8.09 -4.37
CA ALA A 79 -10.76 8.79 -3.15
C ALA A 79 -10.73 10.33 -3.30
N GLY A 80 -10.32 10.86 -4.47
CA GLY A 80 -10.19 12.30 -4.71
C GLY A 80 -9.04 12.97 -3.97
N LEU A 81 -8.06 12.20 -3.47
CA LEU A 81 -6.90 12.70 -2.72
C LEU A 81 -5.73 13.06 -3.62
N THR A 82 -5.63 12.41 -4.78
CA THR A 82 -4.60 12.68 -5.78
C THR A 82 -5.23 12.84 -7.14
N ALA A 83 -4.60 13.64 -8.00
CA ALA A 83 -4.90 13.67 -9.42
C ALA A 83 -3.71 13.06 -10.16
N THR A 84 -3.95 11.96 -10.86
CA THR A 84 -2.92 11.29 -11.66
C THR A 84 -3.15 11.55 -13.14
N GLU A 85 -2.17 12.16 -13.81
CA GLU A 85 -2.18 12.34 -15.25
C GLU A 85 -1.18 11.37 -15.88
N LEU A 86 -1.66 10.45 -16.71
CA LEU A 86 -0.81 9.59 -17.54
C LEU A 86 -0.77 10.16 -18.96
N GLY A 87 0.43 10.46 -19.45
CA GLY A 87 0.65 10.74 -20.87
C GLY A 87 0.62 9.46 -21.72
N ASP A 88 0.38 9.65 -23.02
CA ASP A 88 0.31 8.58 -24.03
C ASP A 88 1.62 7.76 -24.12
N ASP A 89 2.75 8.40 -23.82
CA ASP A 89 4.09 7.78 -23.78
C ASP A 89 4.31 6.88 -22.55
N GLY A 90 3.29 6.68 -21.71
CA GLY A 90 3.37 5.94 -20.44
C GLY A 90 4.12 6.68 -19.33
N ILE A 91 4.56 7.91 -19.59
CA ILE A 91 5.09 8.82 -18.59
C ILE A 91 3.91 9.57 -17.96
N GLY A 92 3.64 9.29 -16.69
CA GLY A 92 2.66 10.02 -15.91
C GLY A 92 3.28 10.85 -14.79
N HIS A 93 2.48 11.72 -14.22
CA HIS A 93 2.76 12.45 -12.99
C HIS A 93 1.54 12.42 -12.09
N ALA A 94 1.79 12.55 -10.79
CA ALA A 94 0.73 12.60 -9.79
C ALA A 94 0.93 13.84 -8.92
N VAL A 95 -0.19 14.48 -8.58
CA VAL A 95 -0.24 15.63 -7.68
C VAL A 95 -1.28 15.39 -6.60
N LEU A 96 -1.10 16.02 -5.43
CA LEU A 96 -2.14 16.06 -4.41
C LEU A 96 -3.23 17.03 -4.82
N THR A 97 -4.48 16.65 -4.57
CA THR A 97 -5.61 17.58 -4.59
C THR A 97 -5.59 18.42 -3.31
N GLN A 98 -6.50 19.40 -3.22
CA GLN A 98 -6.65 20.20 -2.01
C GLN A 98 -6.98 19.31 -0.78
N GLU A 99 -7.81 18.29 -0.98
CA GLU A 99 -8.18 17.29 0.02
C GLU A 99 -6.97 16.44 0.42
N GLY A 100 -6.17 15.99 -0.55
CA GLY A 100 -4.94 15.26 -0.30
C GLY A 100 -3.91 16.08 0.49
N VAL A 101 -3.77 17.37 0.17
CA VAL A 101 -2.89 18.28 0.92
C VAL A 101 -3.39 18.44 2.35
N ALA A 102 -4.68 18.70 2.55
CA ALA A 102 -5.26 18.85 3.89
C ALA A 102 -5.08 17.57 4.74
N LEU A 103 -5.26 16.40 4.13
CA LEU A 103 -5.00 15.11 4.78
C LEU A 103 -3.51 14.95 5.12
N CYS A 104 -2.60 15.25 4.18
CA CYS A 104 -1.16 15.19 4.41
C CYS A 104 -0.71 16.14 5.52
N GLU A 105 -1.26 17.34 5.59
CA GLU A 105 -0.99 18.30 6.68
C GLU A 105 -1.57 17.80 8.01
N ALA A 106 -2.75 17.18 8.03
CA ALA A 106 -3.29 16.56 9.25
C ALA A 106 -2.44 15.36 9.72
N LEU A 107 -1.91 14.56 8.79
CA LEU A 107 -1.12 13.36 9.09
C LEU A 107 0.35 13.66 9.41
N PHE A 108 0.95 14.65 8.74
CA PHE A 108 2.39 14.94 8.79
C PHE A 108 2.73 16.36 9.25
N GLY A 109 1.78 17.29 9.27
CA GLY A 109 1.98 18.69 9.69
C GLY A 109 1.77 18.92 11.18
N ALA A 110 1.09 18.02 11.90
CA ALA A 110 0.86 18.15 13.34
C ALA A 110 2.08 17.78 14.23
N ASN A 111 3.26 17.55 13.65
CA ASN A 111 4.47 17.11 14.36
C ASN A 111 5.76 17.84 13.92
N ASP A 112 5.67 19.09 13.45
CA ASP A 112 6.84 19.99 13.35
C ASP A 112 6.93 20.91 14.59
#